data_AF-A0A562S2Q4-F1
#
_entry.id   AF-A0A562S2Q4-F1
#
_cell.length_a   1.000
_cell.length_b   1.000
_cell.length_c   1.000
_cell.angle_alpha   90.00
_cell.angle_beta   90.00
_cell.angle_gamma   90.00
#
_symmetry.space_group_name_H-M   'P 1'
#
loop_
_entity.id
_entity.type
_entity.pdbx_description
1 polymer ?
#
loop_
_entity_poly.entity_id
_entity_poly.type
_entity_poly.pdbx_seq_one_letter_code
_entity_poly.pdbx_strand_id
1 'polypeptide(L)'
;MPTLLQKAGKKVHFDDHYLHVDLRDGRRISTPLKWYPELETAPLRSIRNYQFICDATGIEWPDLDYHLSIEAMLALPYIFTGIKKKGPE
;
A
#
# COMPACT_ATOMS: atom_id res chain seq x y z
N MET A 1 2.11 6.32 25.18
CA MET A 1 2.17 6.52 23.72
C MET A 1 2.07 5.15 23.08
N PRO A 2 0.94 4.74 22.48
CA PRO A 2 0.94 3.50 21.70
C PRO A 2 1.86 3.75 20.50
N THR A 3 2.96 3.01 20.45
CA THR A 3 4.05 3.22 19.51
C THR A 3 3.57 3.00 18.07
N LEU A 4 3.72 4.03 17.23
CA LEU A 4 3.49 3.97 15.76
C LEU A 4 4.22 2.78 15.10
N LEU A 5 5.27 2.27 15.76
CA LEU A 5 6.02 1.07 15.37
C LEU A 5 5.16 -0.18 15.16
N GLN A 6 3.99 -0.31 15.82
CA GLN A 6 3.11 -1.48 15.64
C GLN A 6 2.49 -1.56 14.25
N LYS A 7 2.34 -0.43 13.55
CA LYS A 7 1.68 -0.39 12.22
C LYS A 7 2.66 -0.29 11.06
N ALA A 8 3.97 -0.33 11.33
CA ALA A 8 4.98 -0.18 10.30
C ALA A 8 5.02 -1.40 9.36
N GLY A 9 5.05 -1.14 8.07
CA GLY A 9 5.23 -2.13 7.02
C GLY A 9 6.62 -2.77 7.03
N LYS A 10 6.66 -4.02 6.60
CA LYS A 10 7.85 -4.84 6.46
C LYS A 10 8.02 -5.35 5.03
N LYS A 11 6.94 -5.78 4.38
CA LYS A 11 6.97 -6.31 3.01
C LYS A 11 5.61 -6.14 2.33
N VAL A 12 5.62 -5.87 1.03
CA VAL A 12 4.43 -5.91 0.18
C VAL A 12 4.53 -7.10 -0.76
N HIS A 13 3.43 -7.82 -0.94
CA HIS A 13 3.31 -8.90 -1.91
C HIS A 13 1.93 -8.90 -2.54
N PHE A 14 1.86 -9.49 -3.73
CA PHE A 14 0.65 -9.58 -4.53
C PHE A 14 0.46 -11.05 -4.93
N ASP A 15 -0.78 -11.49 -4.94
CA ASP A 15 -1.22 -12.66 -5.68
C ASP A 15 -2.28 -12.26 -6.71
N ASP A 16 -2.89 -13.23 -7.38
CA ASP A 16 -3.87 -13.00 -8.45
C ASP A 16 -5.13 -12.24 -7.97
N HIS A 17 -5.38 -12.17 -6.65
CA HIS A 17 -6.62 -11.65 -6.08
C HIS A 17 -6.40 -10.57 -5.01
N TYR A 18 -5.26 -10.54 -4.33
CA TYR A 18 -5.01 -9.73 -3.14
C TYR A 18 -3.68 -8.98 -3.18
N LEU A 19 -3.72 -7.77 -2.64
CA LEU A 19 -2.55 -7.06 -2.14
C LEU A 19 -2.38 -7.41 -0.67
N HIS A 20 -1.16 -7.75 -0.30
CA HIS A 20 -0.82 -8.08 1.07
C HIS A 20 0.32 -7.22 1.60
N VAL A 21 0.19 -6.79 2.86
CA VAL A 21 1.21 -6.04 3.59
C VAL A 21 1.54 -6.76 4.88
N ASP A 22 2.78 -7.25 4.96
CA ASP A 22 3.35 -7.76 6.22
C ASP A 22 3.76 -6.58 7.09
N LEU A 23 3.31 -6.57 8.34
CA LEU A 23 3.69 -5.57 9.33
C LEU A 23 4.85 -6.06 10.18
N ARG A 24 5.61 -5.12 10.77
CA ARG A 24 6.75 -5.42 11.64
C ARG A 24 6.35 -6.12 12.94
N ASP A 25 5.10 -5.97 13.35
CA ASP A 25 4.54 -6.65 14.54
C ASP A 25 4.06 -8.09 14.27
N GLY A 26 4.26 -8.60 13.05
CA GLY A 26 3.93 -9.97 12.67
C GLY A 26 2.52 -10.17 12.11
N ARG A 27 1.67 -9.14 12.08
CA ARG A 27 0.37 -9.20 11.40
C ARG A 27 0.53 -9.08 9.88
N ARG A 28 -0.50 -9.52 9.15
CA ARG A 28 -0.64 -9.31 7.70
C ARG A 28 -1.99 -8.67 7.40
N ILE A 29 -1.96 -7.59 6.62
CA ILE A 29 -3.16 -7.02 6.01
C ILE A 29 -3.31 -7.66 4.64
N SER A 30 -4.51 -8.10 4.28
CA SER A 30 -4.83 -8.61 2.94
C SER A 30 -6.09 -7.93 2.43
N THR A 31 -5.98 -7.23 1.31
CA THR A 31 -7.09 -6.50 0.69
C THR A 31 -7.22 -6.91 -0.78
N PRO A 32 -8.43 -7.08 -1.32
CA PRO A 32 -8.61 -7.43 -2.73
C PRO A 32 -7.87 -6.46 -3.66
N LEU A 33 -7.11 -6.98 -4.62
CA LEU A 33 -6.33 -6.18 -5.57
C LEU A 33 -7.23 -5.26 -6.41
N LYS A 34 -8.44 -5.72 -6.73
CA LYS A 34 -9.50 -4.93 -7.39
C LYS A 34 -9.91 -3.64 -6.68
N TRP A 35 -9.52 -3.45 -5.42
CA TRP A 35 -9.70 -2.17 -4.73
C TRP A 35 -8.71 -1.10 -5.19
N TYR A 36 -7.66 -1.49 -5.91
CA TYR A 36 -6.60 -0.61 -6.38
C TYR A 36 -6.41 -0.78 -7.90
N PRO A 37 -7.30 -0.22 -8.74
CA PRO A 37 -7.28 -0.42 -10.19
C PRO A 37 -5.92 -0.08 -10.84
N GLU A 38 -5.22 0.92 -10.31
CA GLU A 38 -3.87 1.29 -10.74
C GLU A 38 -2.84 0.19 -10.51
N LEU A 39 -2.96 -0.57 -9.41
CA LEU A 39 -2.07 -1.69 -9.11
C LEU A 39 -2.52 -2.97 -9.82
N GLU A 40 -3.83 -3.18 -9.97
CA GLU A 40 -4.41 -4.34 -10.67
C GLU A 40 -4.02 -4.40 -12.14
N THR A 41 -3.94 -3.24 -12.80
CA THR A 41 -3.64 -3.15 -14.24
C THR A 41 -2.18 -2.83 -14.56
N ALA A 42 -1.34 -2.63 -13.53
CA ALA A 42 0.05 -2.24 -13.72
C ALA A 42 0.95 -3.41 -14.14
N PRO A 43 2.01 -3.15 -14.94
CA PRO A 43 3.02 -4.15 -15.24
C PRO A 43 3.70 -4.68 -13.98
N LEU A 44 4.03 -5.98 -13.97
CA LEU A 44 4.73 -6.63 -12.84
C LEU A 44 6.00 -5.89 -12.40
N ARG A 45 6.72 -5.27 -13.34
CA ARG A 45 7.93 -4.48 -13.04
C ARG A 45 7.60 -3.27 -12.16
N SER A 46 6.53 -2.55 -12.47
CA SER A 46 6.13 -1.33 -11.77
C SER A 46 5.59 -1.64 -10.37
N ILE A 47 4.75 -2.67 -10.21
CA ILE A 47 4.22 -3.06 -8.89
C ILE A 47 5.30 -3.61 -7.95
N ARG A 48 6.38 -4.20 -8.51
CA ARG A 48 7.53 -4.69 -7.73
C ARG A 48 8.45 -3.54 -7.29
N ASN A 49 8.38 -2.39 -7.92
CA ASN A 49 9.14 -1.19 -7.58
C ASN A 49 8.38 -0.33 -6.56
N TYR A 50 8.12 -0.89 -5.37
CA TYR A 50 7.49 -0.17 -4.27
C TYR A 50 8.53 0.29 -3.24
N GLN A 51 8.20 1.34 -2.50
CA GLN A 51 8.99 1.84 -1.37
C GLN A 51 8.09 2.11 -0.17
N PHE A 52 8.62 1.89 1.03
CA PHE A 52 7.94 2.33 2.26
C PHE A 52 8.31 3.78 2.55
N ILE A 53 7.32 4.60 2.89
CA ILE A 53 7.46 6.02 3.21
C ILE A 53 6.83 6.34 4.58
N CYS A 54 7.07 7.54 5.10
CA CYS A 54 6.50 8.03 6.37
C CYS A 54 6.71 7.03 7.53
N ASP A 55 7.96 6.70 7.84
CA ASP A 55 8.31 5.69 8.86
C ASP A 55 7.66 4.31 8.63
N ALA A 56 7.57 3.93 7.35
CA ALA A 56 6.92 2.71 6.88
C ALA A 56 5.43 2.61 7.23
N THR A 57 4.73 3.74 7.41
CA THR A 57 3.26 3.76 7.53
C THR A 57 2.56 4.02 6.19
N GLY A 58 3.31 4.42 5.16
CA GLY A 58 2.84 4.52 3.78
C GLY A 58 3.63 3.63 2.82
N ILE A 59 3.02 3.34 1.67
CA ILE A 59 3.64 2.62 0.55
C ILE A 59 3.52 3.51 -0.68
N GLU A 60 4.60 3.70 -1.42
CA GLU A 60 4.64 4.44 -2.70
C GLU A 60 5.10 3.52 -3.83
N TRP A 61 4.47 3.66 -4.99
CA TRP A 61 4.90 3.08 -6.27
C TRP A 61 5.32 4.23 -7.20
N PRO A 62 6.61 4.59 -7.25
CA PRO A 62 7.07 5.78 -7.98
C PRO A 62 6.74 5.73 -9.48
N ASP A 63 6.86 4.55 -10.10
CA ASP A 63 6.57 4.35 -11.53
C ASP A 63 5.09 4.58 -11.89
N LEU A 64 4.20 4.55 -10.90
CA LEU A 64 2.75 4.68 -11.05
C LEU A 64 2.21 5.99 -10.48
N ASP A 65 3.06 6.77 -9.79
CA ASP A 65 2.68 7.93 -8.99
C ASP A 65 1.49 7.64 -8.06
N TYR A 66 1.59 6.52 -7.34
CA TYR A 66 0.51 5.98 -6.52
C TYR A 66 0.99 5.68 -5.10
N HIS A 67 0.11 5.93 -4.12
CA HIS A 67 0.43 5.65 -2.73
C HIS A 67 -0.74 5.08 -1.93
N LEU A 68 -0.42 4.28 -0.92
CA LEU A 68 -1.38 3.72 0.04
C LEU A 68 -0.94 3.99 1.48
N SER A 69 -1.90 4.29 2.35
CA SER A 69 -1.69 4.39 3.80
C SER A 69 -2.03 3.07 4.48
N ILE A 70 -1.06 2.50 5.20
CA ILE A 70 -1.26 1.26 5.98
C ILE A 70 -2.27 1.49 7.11
N GLU A 71 -2.26 2.68 7.70
CA GLU A 71 -3.24 3.04 8.72
C GLU A 71 -4.66 3.08 8.15
N ALA A 72 -4.84 3.64 6.95
CA ALA A 72 -6.14 3.66 6.27
C ALA A 72 -6.63 2.25 5.92
N MET A 73 -5.72 1.36 5.49
CA MET A 73 -6.03 -0.06 5.22
C MET A 73 -6.51 -0.79 6.48
N LEU A 74 -6.05 -0.40 7.68
CA LEU A 74 -6.52 -0.97 8.95
C LEU A 74 -7.81 -0.33 9.46
N ALA A 75 -8.09 0.92 9.10
CA ALA A 75 -9.17 1.71 9.68
C ALA A 75 -10.55 1.34 9.11
N LEU A 76 -10.74 1.26 7.78
CA LEU A 76 -12.04 0.96 7.17
C LEU A 76 -11.94 0.44 5.73
N PRO A 77 -12.86 -0.45 5.28
CA PRO A 77 -12.84 -1.08 3.95
C PRO A 77 -13.29 -0.19 2.77
N TYR A 78 -13.71 1.08 2.95
CA TYR A 78 -14.44 1.80 1.89
C TYR A 78 -14.11 3.27 1.61
N ILE A 79 -13.11 3.93 2.22
CA ILE A 79 -12.99 5.40 2.07
C ILE A 79 -11.76 5.93 1.33
N PHE A 80 -10.64 5.21 1.14
CA PHE A 80 -9.52 5.77 0.35
C PHE A 80 -8.76 4.71 -0.45
N THR A 81 -9.25 4.42 -1.66
CA THR A 81 -8.53 3.64 -2.66
C THR A 81 -7.57 4.54 -3.42
N GLY A 82 -6.42 4.83 -2.81
CA GLY A 82 -5.30 5.54 -3.42
C GLY A 82 -5.54 7.00 -3.78
N ILE A 83 -4.47 7.78 -3.71
CA ILE A 83 -4.46 9.14 -4.27
C ILE A 83 -3.32 9.14 -5.28
N LYS A 84 -3.64 9.39 -6.55
CA LYS A 84 -2.62 9.78 -7.54
C LYS A 84 -2.21 11.21 -7.23
N LYS A 85 -0.91 11.53 -7.25
CA LYS A 85 -0.55 12.94 -7.29
C LYS A 85 -1.02 13.50 -8.64
N LYS A 86 -1.65 14.68 -8.62
CA LYS A 86 -1.76 15.46 -9.86
C LYS A 86 -0.35 15.95 -10.17
N GLY A 87 0.19 15.57 -11.32
CA GLY A 87 1.41 16.19 -11.85
C GLY A 87 1.23 17.71 -12.00
N PRO A 88 2.33 18.50 -12.01
CA PRO A 88 2.22 19.93 -12.27
C PRO A 88 1.71 20.15 -13.69
N GLU A 89 0.76 21.07 -13.84
CA GLU A 89 0.30 21.59 -15.15
C GLU A 89 1.41 22.37 -15.87
#